data_AF-A0A7S1G8S1-F1
#
_entry.id   AF-A0A7S1G8S1-F1
#
_cell.length_a   1.000
_cell.length_b   1.000
_cell.length_c   1.000
_cell.angle_alpha   90.00
_cell.angle_beta   90.00
_cell.angle_gamma   90.00
#
_symmetry.space_group_name_H-M   'P 1'
#
loop_
_entity.id
_entity.type
_entity.pdbx_description
1 polymer ?
#
loop_
_entity_poly.entity_id
_entity_poly.type
_entity_poly.pdbx_seq_one_letter_code
_entity_poly.pdbx_strand_id
1 'polypeptide(L)'
;ARPGIFPNETPLHSAAANGQVEAAELLLKEGAPVNAVEANGNTPLMNAAKNGYEAMVRCLLEHKADPTLRNNMGETAERMALSMGHDALAKLLPSTRKQLLRKIKSAGRTRAAAKGLGIAAFDRAQAEKL
;
A
#
# COMPACT_ATOMS: atom_id res chain seq x y z
N ALA A 1 18.98 -26.37 -0.72
CA ALA A 1 19.11 -25.85 -2.10
C ALA A 1 19.64 -24.43 -2.03
N ARG A 2 20.78 -24.13 -2.69
CA ARG A 2 21.22 -22.74 -2.88
C ARG A 2 20.24 -22.09 -3.88
N PRO A 3 19.61 -20.95 -3.58
CA PRO A 3 18.76 -20.28 -4.56
C PRO A 3 19.67 -19.82 -5.71
N GLY A 4 19.50 -20.45 -6.87
CA GLY A 4 20.14 -20.06 -8.10
C GLY A 4 19.75 -18.63 -8.44
N ILE A 5 20.75 -17.84 -8.80
CA ILE A 5 20.64 -16.49 -9.34
C ILE A 5 20.04 -16.63 -10.75
N PHE A 6 18.73 -16.83 -10.82
CA PHE A 6 17.95 -16.54 -12.02
C PHE A 6 17.35 -15.16 -11.81
N PRO A 7 17.25 -14.30 -12.83
CA PRO A 7 16.58 -13.02 -12.68
C PRO A 7 15.17 -13.32 -12.13
N ASN A 8 14.84 -12.77 -10.96
CA ASN A 8 13.53 -12.91 -10.31
C ASN A 8 12.42 -12.16 -11.08
N GLU A 9 12.59 -11.98 -12.40
CA GLU A 9 11.58 -11.42 -13.27
C GLU A 9 10.39 -12.37 -13.32
N THR A 10 9.33 -11.99 -12.62
CA THR A 10 8.06 -12.72 -12.63
C THR A 10 7.20 -12.26 -13.81
N PRO A 11 6.23 -13.07 -14.26
CA PRO A 11 5.27 -12.65 -15.29
C PRO A 11 4.56 -11.32 -14.96
N LEU A 12 4.42 -11.02 -13.67
CA LEU A 12 3.83 -9.77 -13.19
C LEU A 12 4.72 -8.55 -13.50
N HIS A 13 6.05 -8.69 -13.51
CA HIS A 13 6.96 -7.63 -13.94
C HIS A 13 6.77 -7.32 -15.42
N SER A 14 6.70 -8.34 -16.27
CA SER A 14 6.49 -8.16 -17.71
C SER A 14 5.11 -7.57 -18.00
N ALA A 15 4.05 -8.02 -17.30
CA ALA A 15 2.72 -7.42 -17.40
C ALA A 15 2.72 -5.94 -16.97
N ALA A 16 3.39 -5.61 -15.86
CA ALA A 16 3.50 -4.24 -15.37
C ALA A 16 4.33 -3.34 -16.29
N ALA A 17 5.40 -3.87 -16.89
CA ALA A 17 6.25 -3.17 -17.84
C ALA A 17 5.53 -2.88 -19.17
N ASN A 18 4.51 -3.67 -19.54
CA ASN A 18 3.71 -3.48 -20.75
C ASN A 18 2.34 -2.85 -20.48
N GLY A 19 1.99 -2.56 -19.22
CA GLY A 19 0.70 -1.99 -18.86
C GLY A 19 -0.51 -2.93 -19.03
N GLN A 20 -0.28 -4.25 -19.05
CA GLN A 20 -1.32 -5.27 -19.27
C GLN A 20 -2.11 -5.56 -17.99
N VAL A 21 -3.09 -4.72 -17.66
CA VAL A 21 -3.83 -4.77 -16.39
C VAL A 21 -4.56 -6.09 -16.21
N GLU A 22 -5.21 -6.60 -17.26
CA GLU A 22 -5.99 -7.84 -17.24
C GLU A 22 -5.09 -9.04 -16.93
N ALA A 23 -3.89 -9.08 -17.54
CA ALA A 23 -2.91 -10.13 -17.27
C ALA A 23 -2.38 -10.04 -15.83
N ALA A 24 -2.11 -8.83 -15.34
CA ALA A 24 -1.69 -8.62 -13.96
C ALA A 24 -2.76 -9.05 -12.95
N GLU A 25 -4.04 -8.72 -13.18
CA GLU A 25 -5.15 -9.15 -12.33
C GLU A 25 -5.26 -10.67 -12.25
N LEU A 26 -5.18 -11.36 -13.39
CA LEU A 26 -5.21 -12.83 -13.42
C LEU A 26 -4.05 -13.42 -12.61
N LEU A 27 -2.83 -12.91 -12.82
CA LEU A 27 -1.65 -13.37 -12.08
C LEU A 27 -1.81 -13.13 -10.57
N LEU A 28 -2.35 -11.97 -10.16
CA LEU A 28 -2.59 -11.64 -8.76
C LEU A 28 -3.68 -12.51 -8.13
N LYS A 29 -4.72 -12.89 -8.90
CA LYS A 29 -5.74 -13.86 -8.48
C LYS A 29 -5.18 -15.26 -8.27
N GLU A 30 -4.23 -15.68 -9.12
CA GLU A 30 -3.50 -16.94 -9.00
C GLU A 30 -2.45 -16.95 -7.86
N GLY A 31 -2.36 -15.86 -7.08
CA GLY A 31 -1.46 -15.77 -5.93
C GLY A 31 -0.04 -15.34 -6.29
N ALA A 32 0.16 -14.67 -7.43
CA ALA A 32 1.46 -14.11 -7.77
C ALA A 32 1.95 -13.11 -6.71
N PRO A 33 3.24 -13.12 -6.37
CA PRO A 33 3.81 -12.17 -5.41
C PRO A 33 3.78 -10.75 -5.97
N VAL A 34 2.87 -9.91 -5.46
CA VAL A 34 2.70 -8.49 -5.86
C VAL A 34 3.96 -7.64 -5.62
N ASN A 35 4.71 -7.98 -4.58
CA ASN A 35 5.95 -7.31 -4.17
C ASN A 35 7.19 -8.12 -4.57
N ALA A 36 7.09 -8.94 -5.62
CA ALA A 36 8.26 -9.59 -6.18
C ALA A 36 9.31 -8.54 -6.58
N VAL A 37 10.58 -8.89 -6.43
CA VAL A 37 11.69 -8.02 -6.80
C VAL A 37 12.48 -8.69 -7.91
N GLU A 38 12.65 -8.02 -9.05
CA GLU A 38 13.49 -8.50 -10.15
C GLU A 38 14.99 -8.29 -9.84
N ALA A 39 15.88 -8.66 -10.78
CA ALA A 39 17.33 -8.55 -10.61
C ALA A 39 17.82 -7.13 -10.27
N ASN A 40 17.13 -6.10 -10.75
CA ASN A 40 17.44 -4.69 -10.48
C ASN A 40 16.90 -4.20 -9.12
N GLY A 41 16.22 -5.07 -8.37
CA GLY A 41 15.49 -4.71 -7.16
C GLY A 41 14.17 -3.98 -7.43
N ASN A 42 13.76 -3.83 -8.70
CA ASN A 42 12.49 -3.20 -9.02
C ASN A 42 11.32 -4.13 -8.65
N THR A 43 10.20 -3.53 -8.26
CA THR A 43 8.93 -4.24 -8.10
C THR A 43 8.04 -4.03 -9.32
N PRO A 44 6.99 -4.84 -9.54
CA PRO A 44 6.01 -4.59 -10.59
C PRO A 44 5.42 -3.17 -10.51
N LEU A 45 5.21 -2.66 -9.28
CA LEU A 45 4.71 -1.30 -9.06
C LEU A 45 5.70 -0.23 -9.55
N MET A 46 7.00 -0.45 -9.38
CA MET A 46 8.05 0.43 -9.90
C MET A 46 8.08 0.44 -11.43
N ASN A 47 7.96 -0.73 -12.06
CA ASN A 47 7.92 -0.83 -13.52
C ASN A 47 6.68 -0.13 -14.10
N ALA A 48 5.52 -0.30 -13.47
CA ALA A 48 4.30 0.40 -13.84
C ALA A 48 4.41 1.93 -13.66
N ALA A 49 4.99 2.37 -12.54
CA ALA A 49 5.19 3.78 -12.22
C ALA A 49 6.20 4.46 -13.15
N LYS A 50 7.28 3.76 -13.51
CA LYS A 50 8.31 4.23 -14.45
C LYS A 50 7.74 4.47 -15.85
N ASN A 51 6.85 3.59 -16.32
CA ASN A 51 6.24 3.70 -17.64
C ASN A 51 4.95 4.55 -17.66
N GLY A 52 4.51 5.04 -16.50
CA GLY A 52 3.35 5.93 -16.43
C GLY A 52 2.00 5.23 -16.53
N TYR A 53 1.92 3.91 -16.29
CA TYR A 53 0.68 3.15 -16.41
C TYR A 53 -0.22 3.29 -15.18
N GLU A 54 -1.07 4.32 -15.16
CA GLU A 54 -1.92 4.61 -14.00
C GLU A 54 -2.87 3.48 -13.62
N ALA A 55 -3.50 2.86 -14.61
CA ALA A 55 -4.43 1.75 -14.39
C ALA A 55 -3.73 0.55 -13.75
N MET A 56 -2.51 0.23 -14.21
CA MET A 56 -1.68 -0.82 -13.64
C MET A 56 -1.25 -0.49 -12.20
N VAL A 57 -0.82 0.75 -11.94
CA VAL A 57 -0.47 1.21 -10.59
C VAL A 57 -1.65 1.07 -9.63
N ARG A 58 -2.87 1.44 -10.06
CA ARG A 58 -4.09 1.29 -9.25
C ARG A 58 -4.41 -0.18 -8.96
N CYS A 59 -4.38 -1.03 -9.98
CA CYS A 59 -4.58 -2.48 -9.84
C CYS A 59 -3.60 -3.08 -8.80
N LEU A 60 -2.31 -2.80 -8.94
CA LEU A 60 -1.29 -3.28 -8.00
C LEU A 60 -1.54 -2.77 -6.57
N LEU A 61 -1.91 -1.50 -6.41
CA LEU A 61 -2.23 -0.91 -5.10
C LEU A 61 -3.50 -1.53 -4.47
N GLU A 62 -4.53 -1.85 -5.27
CA GLU A 62 -5.72 -2.57 -4.81
C GLU A 62 -5.37 -3.97 -4.30
N HIS A 63 -4.38 -4.62 -4.92
CA HIS A 63 -3.81 -5.89 -4.47
C HIS A 63 -2.72 -5.75 -3.39
N LYS A 64 -2.66 -4.60 -2.69
CA LYS A 64 -1.75 -4.32 -1.57
C LYS A 64 -0.25 -4.32 -1.93
N ALA A 65 0.10 -3.87 -3.13
CA ALA A 65 1.48 -3.55 -3.47
C ALA A 65 2.05 -2.51 -2.49
N ASP A 66 3.31 -2.68 -2.10
CA ASP A 66 4.01 -1.77 -1.20
C ASP A 66 4.77 -0.69 -1.99
N PRO A 67 4.32 0.58 -1.96
CA PRO A 67 5.00 1.67 -2.66
C PRO A 67 6.27 2.16 -1.95
N THR A 68 6.55 1.68 -0.73
CA THR A 68 7.71 2.09 0.06
C THR A 68 8.98 1.30 -0.24
N LEU A 69 8.84 0.20 -0.98
CA LEU A 69 9.96 -0.60 -1.43
C LEU A 69 10.92 0.24 -2.28
N ARG A 70 12.20 -0.11 -2.21
CA ARG A 70 13.29 0.58 -2.90
C ARG A 70 14.05 -0.41 -3.76
N ASN A 71 14.38 -0.01 -4.98
CA ASN A 71 15.23 -0.79 -5.86
C ASN A 71 16.71 -0.71 -5.45
N ASN A 72 17.59 -1.37 -6.22
CA ASN A 72 19.03 -1.37 -5.94
C ASN A 72 19.67 0.02 -6.05
N MET A 73 19.02 0.96 -6.74
CA MET A 73 19.43 2.38 -6.82
C MET A 73 18.89 3.21 -5.65
N GLY A 74 18.12 2.60 -4.73
CA GLY A 74 17.50 3.28 -3.61
C GLY A 74 16.28 4.12 -4.00
N GLU A 75 15.69 3.89 -5.17
CA GLU A 75 14.53 4.63 -5.66
C GLU A 75 13.22 3.91 -5.34
N THR A 76 12.20 4.67 -4.97
CA THR A 76 10.83 4.18 -4.80
C THR A 76 10.04 4.33 -6.10
N ALA A 77 8.89 3.66 -6.21
CA ALA A 77 7.98 3.84 -7.34
C ALA A 77 7.59 5.32 -7.57
N GLU A 78 7.46 6.10 -6.49
CA GLU A 78 7.19 7.55 -6.56
C GLU A 78 8.35 8.31 -7.20
N ARG A 79 9.59 8.01 -6.77
CA ARG A 79 10.78 8.65 -7.34
C ARG A 79 10.92 8.32 -8.83
N MET A 80 10.61 7.10 -9.22
CA MET A 80 10.65 6.67 -10.63
C MET A 80 9.57 7.38 -11.45
N ALA A 81 8.34 7.51 -10.94
CA ALA A 81 7.29 8.27 -11.62
C ALA A 81 7.71 9.74 -11.82
N LEU A 82 8.28 10.39 -10.80
CA LEU A 82 8.78 11.77 -10.90
C LEU A 82 9.95 11.90 -11.89
N SER A 83 10.91 10.98 -11.85
CA SER A 83 12.07 11.00 -12.75
C SER A 83 11.68 10.85 -14.21
N MET A 84 10.55 10.20 -14.49
CA MET A 84 10.02 9.99 -15.84
C MET A 84 9.01 11.07 -16.26
N GLY A 85 8.72 12.06 -15.40
CA GLY A 85 7.79 13.16 -15.69
C GLY A 85 6.31 12.82 -15.47
N HIS A 86 6.01 11.71 -14.78
CA HIS A 86 4.64 11.28 -14.48
C HIS A 86 4.13 11.89 -13.17
N ASP A 87 4.04 13.22 -13.11
CA ASP A 87 3.67 13.97 -11.90
C ASP A 87 2.28 13.61 -11.35
N ALA A 88 1.34 13.26 -12.24
CA ALA A 88 0.00 12.82 -11.83
C ALA A 88 0.04 11.50 -11.05
N LEU A 89 0.86 10.54 -11.52
CA LEU A 89 1.08 9.27 -10.84
C LEU A 89 1.86 9.41 -9.54
N ALA A 90 2.88 10.27 -9.56
CA ALA A 90 3.66 10.59 -8.37
C ALA A 90 2.79 11.21 -7.27
N LYS A 91 1.68 11.88 -7.58
CA LYS A 91 0.69 12.35 -6.59
C LYS A 91 -0.23 11.24 -6.09
N LEU A 92 -0.45 10.20 -6.90
CA LEU A 92 -1.31 9.07 -6.58
C LEU A 92 -0.69 8.13 -5.54
N LEU A 93 0.61 7.86 -5.69
CA LEU A 93 1.40 6.96 -4.83
C LEU A 93 1.50 7.38 -3.34
N PRO A 94 1.72 8.66 -2.97
CA PRO A 94 1.73 9.11 -1.57
C PRO A 94 0.33 9.22 -0.96
N SER A 95 -0.70 9.32 -1.80
CA SER A 95 -2.09 9.47 -1.35
C SER A 95 -2.61 8.20 -0.68
N THR A 96 -2.24 7.01 -1.16
CA THR A 96 -2.63 5.74 -0.53
C THR A 96 -2.03 5.57 0.87
N ARG A 97 -0.80 6.03 1.15
CA ARG A 97 -0.23 6.06 2.52
C ARG A 97 -1.04 6.94 3.48
N LYS A 98 -1.35 8.19 3.10
CA LYS A 98 -2.16 9.09 3.94
C LYS A 98 -3.60 8.59 4.09
N GLN A 99 -4.16 7.95 3.07
CA GLN A 99 -5.54 7.46 3.06
C GLN A 99 -5.69 6.16 3.86
N LEU A 100 -4.73 5.23 3.80
CA LEU A 100 -4.65 4.04 4.64
C LEU A 100 -4.39 4.40 6.11
N LEU A 101 -3.44 5.31 6.39
CA LEU A 101 -3.19 5.82 7.75
C LEU A 101 -4.39 6.58 8.32
N ARG A 102 -5.11 7.35 7.49
CA ARG A 102 -6.37 8.00 7.90
C ARG A 102 -7.45 6.98 8.24
N LYS A 103 -7.65 5.94 7.42
CA LYS A 103 -8.63 4.86 7.68
C LYS A 103 -8.31 4.12 8.99
N ILE A 104 -7.04 3.83 9.28
CA ILE A 104 -6.63 3.20 10.54
C ILE A 104 -6.88 4.15 11.74
N LYS A 105 -6.52 5.44 11.60
CA LYS A 105 -6.72 6.44 12.66
C LYS A 105 -8.19 6.79 12.89
N SER A 106 -9.05 6.71 11.88
CA SER A 106 -10.50 6.90 12.02
C SER A 106 -11.20 5.64 12.54
N ALA A 107 -10.77 4.44 12.15
CA ALA A 107 -11.32 3.19 12.65
C ALA A 107 -10.94 2.92 14.13
N GLY A 108 -9.78 3.41 14.59
CA GLY A 108 -9.39 3.33 16.00
C GLY A 108 -10.12 4.32 16.92
N ARG A 109 -10.73 5.38 16.38
CA ARG A 109 -11.42 6.43 17.18
C ARG A 109 -12.90 6.13 17.46
N THR A 110 -13.53 5.23 16.72
CA THR A 110 -14.98 4.96 16.84
C THR A 110 -15.35 3.88 17.87
N ARG A 111 -14.39 3.12 18.42
CA ARG A 111 -14.68 2.13 19.48
C ARG A 111 -14.49 2.63 20.92
N ALA A 112 -13.90 3.81 21.13
CA ALA A 112 -13.65 4.35 22.48
C ALA A 112 -14.75 5.30 23.00
N ALA A 113 -15.73 5.68 22.18
CA ALA A 113 -16.76 6.65 22.57
C ALA A 113 -18.14 6.04 22.92
N ALA A 114 -18.27 4.72 22.96
CA ALA A 114 -19.58 4.05 23.16
C ALA A 114 -19.59 3.02 24.30
N LYS A 115 -18.91 3.30 25.42
CA LYS A 115 -19.11 2.53 26.66
C LYS A 115 -19.14 3.47 27.87
N GLY A 116 -20.34 3.69 28.40
CA GLY A 116 -20.52 4.20 29.76
C GLY A 116 -21.31 5.49 29.94
N LEU A 117 -22.40 5.72 29.20
CA LEU A 117 -23.49 6.53 29.74
C LEU A 117 -24.36 5.63 30.63
N GLY A 118 -24.45 5.98 31.92
CA GLY A 118 -25.61 5.68 32.77
C GLY A 118 -25.53 4.45 33.66
N ILE A 119 -24.88 4.58 34.83
CA ILE A 119 -25.41 4.00 36.08
C ILE A 119 -24.98 4.87 37.27
N ALA A 120 -25.99 5.30 38.04
CA ALA A 120 -25.95 5.76 39.42
C ALA A 120 -25.27 7.12 39.73
N ALA A 121 -25.96 8.22 39.41
CA ALA A 121 -26.01 9.36 40.31
C ALA A 121 -27.08 9.05 41.38
N PHE A 122 -26.69 8.33 42.44
CA PHE A 122 -27.47 8.19 43.67
C PHE A 122 -26.51 8.43 44.84
N ASP A 123 -26.72 9.59 45.47
CA ASP A 123 -26.32 9.98 46.83
C ASP A 123 -24.82 10.06 47.20
N ARG A 124 -24.32 11.30 47.32
CA ARG A 124 -23.13 11.61 48.14
C ARG A 124 -23.24 12.99 48.80
N ALA A 125 -24.44 13.33 49.28
CA ALA A 125 -24.69 14.57 50.01
C ALA A 125 -25.57 14.32 51.25
N GLN A 126 -25.17 13.39 52.12
CA GLN A 126 -25.31 13.49 53.58
C GLN A 126 -24.52 12.36 54.27
N ALA A 127 -23.92 12.68 55.42
CA ALA A 127 -22.94 11.92 56.21
C ALA A 127 -21.52 11.95 55.59
N GLU A 128 -20.53 12.61 56.19
CA GLU A 128 -20.22 12.64 57.62
C GLU A 128 -19.95 14.06 58.13
N LYS A 129 -20.56 14.37 59.27
CA LYS A 129 -20.01 15.30 60.26
C LYS A 129 -18.71 14.69 60.78
N LEU A 130 -17.57 15.35 60.54
CA LEU A 130 -16.58 15.84 61.52
C LEU A 130 -15.54 16.69 60.81
#